data_AF-K1T398-F1
#
_entry.id   AF-K1T398-F1
#
_cell.length_a   1.000
_cell.length_b   1.000
_cell.length_c   1.000
_cell.angle_alpha   90.00
_cell.angle_beta   90.00
_cell.angle_gamma   90.00
#
_symmetry.space_group_name_H-M   'P 1'
#
loop_
_entity.id
_entity.type
_entity.pdbx_description
1 polymer ?
#
loop_
_entity_poly.entity_id
_entity_poly.type
_entity_poly.pdbx_seq_one_letter_code
_entity_poly.pdbx_strand_id
1 'polypeptide(L)'
;MSQTLTDILVVIAAVFLVWLVIRLFRKPIRWILKLLLNTAIGFAALFLLNFFGSAIGITLGLNWINALVIGVTGFPGLVLLLLIKYLF
;
A
#
# COMPACT_ATOMS: atom_id res chain seq x y z
N MET A 1 6.90 -52.18 -11.28
CA MET A 1 5.63 -51.50 -11.66
C MET A 1 5.02 -50.68 -10.54
N SER A 2 5.16 -51.04 -9.26
CA SER A 2 4.63 -50.23 -8.14
C SER A 2 5.39 -48.91 -7.92
N GLN A 3 6.72 -48.90 -8.02
CA GLN A 3 7.53 -47.70 -7.76
C GLN A 3 7.31 -46.57 -8.79
N THR A 4 7.09 -46.92 -10.06
CA THR A 4 6.78 -45.94 -11.11
C THR A 4 5.43 -45.23 -10.89
N LEU A 5 4.47 -45.89 -10.24
CA LEU A 5 3.16 -45.29 -9.94
C LEU A 5 3.25 -44.31 -8.77
N THR A 6 4.01 -44.66 -7.73
CA THR A 6 4.26 -43.76 -6.60
C THR A 6 5.02 -42.52 -7.04
N ASP A 7 6.01 -42.65 -7.93
CA ASP A 7 6.78 -41.51 -8.44
C ASP A 7 5.88 -40.52 -9.21
N ILE A 8 4.99 -41.04 -10.07
CA ILE A 8 4.01 -40.20 -10.79
C ILE A 8 3.07 -39.49 -9.83
N LEU A 9 2.56 -40.18 -8.80
CA LEU A 9 1.68 -39.58 -7.79
C LEU A 9 2.37 -38.49 -6.97
N VAL A 10 3.64 -38.69 -6.62
CA VAL A 10 4.45 -37.71 -5.89
C VAL A 10 4.69 -36.47 -6.75
N VAL A 11 5.00 -36.62 -8.03
CA VAL A 11 5.17 -35.50 -8.96
C VAL A 11 3.87 -34.71 -9.10
N ILE A 12 2.73 -35.39 -9.26
CA ILE A 12 1.42 -34.74 -9.35
C ILE A 12 1.10 -33.98 -8.05
N ALA A 13 1.33 -34.59 -6.89
CA ALA A 13 1.10 -33.96 -5.60
C ALA A 13 2.02 -32.74 -5.38
N ALA A 14 3.29 -32.83 -5.79
CA ALA A 14 4.25 -31.73 -5.70
C ALA A 14 3.83 -30.55 -6.60
N VAL A 15 3.46 -30.82 -7.86
CA VAL A 15 2.96 -29.79 -8.79
C VAL A 15 1.68 -29.14 -8.26
N PHE A 16 0.76 -29.93 -7.70
CA PHE A 16 -0.47 -29.42 -7.11
C PHE A 16 -0.20 -28.52 -5.89
N LEU A 17 0.72 -28.92 -5.01
CA LEU A 17 1.13 -28.12 -3.86
C LEU A 17 1.74 -26.78 -4.27
N VAL A 18 2.67 -26.80 -5.24
CA VAL A 18 3.31 -25.58 -5.77
C VAL A 18 2.26 -24.64 -6.38
N TRP A 19 1.32 -25.19 -7.15
CA TRP A 19 0.23 -24.41 -7.73
C TRP A 19 -0.67 -23.79 -6.66
N LEU A 20 -0.99 -24.53 -5.60
CA LEU A 20 -1.80 -24.06 -4.47
C LEU A 20 -1.12 -22.90 -3.75
N VAL A 21 0.18 -23.03 -3.45
CA VAL A 21 0.99 -22.00 -2.80
C VAL A 21 1.01 -20.72 -3.64
N ILE A 22 1.33 -20.81 -4.94
CA ILE A 22 1.33 -19.65 -5.84
C ILE A 22 -0.04 -18.96 -5.87
N ARG A 23 -1.12 -19.74 -5.91
CA ARG A 23 -2.49 -19.19 -5.95
C ARG A 23 -2.88 -18.49 -4.64
N LEU A 24 -2.44 -19.02 -3.49
CA LEU A 24 -2.70 -18.44 -2.17
C LEU A 24 -1.97 -17.10 -2.00
N PHE A 25 -0.69 -17.04 -2.37
CA PHE A 25 0.15 -15.84 -2.20
C PHE A 25 -0.07 -14.76 -3.27
N ARG A 26 -0.67 -15.09 -4.42
CA ARG A 26 -0.98 -14.09 -5.46
C ARG A 26 -1.98 -13.02 -5.03
N LYS A 27 -2.94 -13.35 -4.18
CA LYS A 27 -3.94 -12.39 -3.69
C LYS A 27 -3.33 -11.32 -2.78
N PRO A 28 -2.60 -11.65 -1.69
CA PRO A 28 -2.05 -10.64 -0.77
C PRO A 28 -1.04 -9.71 -1.44
N ILE A 29 -0.21 -10.21 -2.37
CA ILE A 29 0.77 -9.39 -3.10
C ILE A 29 0.09 -8.27 -3.89
N ARG A 30 -1.02 -8.55 -4.56
CA ARG A 30 -1.77 -7.53 -5.32
C ARG A 30 -2.40 -6.47 -4.41
N TRP A 31 -2.84 -6.86 -3.22
CA TRP A 31 -3.39 -5.93 -2.23
C TRP A 31 -2.30 -5.00 -1.70
N ILE A 32 -1.14 -5.56 -1.34
CA ILE A 32 0.02 -4.77 -0.87
C ILE A 32 0.48 -3.80 -1.97
N LEU A 33 0.58 -4.25 -3.22
CA LEU A 33 0.94 -3.37 -4.35
C LEU A 33 -0.08 -2.27 -4.59
N LYS A 34 -1.38 -2.55 -4.53
CA LYS A 34 -2.43 -1.53 -4.64
C LYS A 34 -2.34 -0.52 -3.49
N LEU A 35 -2.08 -1.00 -2.28
CA LEU A 35 -1.93 -0.15 -1.10
C LEU A 35 -0.68 0.73 -1.24
N LEU A 36 0.45 0.16 -1.69
CA LEU A 36 1.69 0.90 -1.96
C LEU A 36 1.50 1.97 -3.04
N LEU A 37 0.82 1.64 -4.15
CA LEU A 37 0.53 2.62 -5.21
C LEU A 37 -0.39 3.74 -4.70
N ASN A 38 -1.46 3.41 -3.99
CA ASN A 38 -2.36 4.42 -3.44
C ASN A 38 -1.65 5.32 -2.41
N THR A 39 -0.80 4.74 -1.56
CA THR A 39 0.02 5.49 -0.61
C THR A 39 1.05 6.36 -1.34
N ALA A 40 1.70 5.87 -2.38
CA ALA A 40 2.65 6.64 -3.18
C ALA A 40 1.97 7.83 -3.89
N ILE A 41 0.76 7.64 -4.41
CA ILE A 41 -0.05 8.73 -5.00
C ILE A 41 -0.46 9.75 -3.94
N GLY A 42 -0.89 9.29 -2.76
CA GLY A 42 -1.19 10.18 -1.63
C GLY A 42 0.03 10.97 -1.15
N PHE A 43 1.20 10.34 -1.14
CA PHE A 43 2.48 10.96 -0.80
C PHE A 43 2.94 11.97 -1.87
N ALA A 44 2.73 11.66 -3.15
CA ALA A 44 3.01 12.57 -4.25
C ALA A 44 2.09 13.81 -4.22
N ALA A 45 0.80 13.61 -3.92
CA ALA A 45 -0.15 14.71 -3.74
C ALA A 45 0.24 15.61 -2.56
N LEU A 46 0.65 15.00 -1.44
CA LEU A 46 1.22 15.68 -0.29
C LEU A 46 2.47 16.49 -0.62
N PHE A 47 3.40 15.88 -1.36
CA PHE A 47 4.65 16.51 -1.76
C PHE A 47 4.39 17.72 -2.66
N LEU A 48 3.51 17.58 -3.65
CA LEU A 48 3.08 18.69 -4.50
C LEU A 48 2.39 19.79 -3.69
N LEU A 49 1.51 19.42 -2.76
CA LEU A 49 0.85 20.40 -1.90
C LEU A 49 1.81 21.09 -0.92
N ASN A 50 2.86 20.44 -0.46
CA ASN A 50 3.88 21.09 0.36
C ASN A 50 4.77 22.01 -0.50
N PHE A 51 5.11 21.58 -1.72
CA PHE A 51 5.87 22.37 -2.69
C PHE A 51 5.13 23.65 -3.12
N PHE A 52 3.84 23.54 -3.44
CA PHE A 52 2.99 24.70 -3.78
C PHE A 52 2.48 25.44 -2.54
N GLY A 53 2.21 24.75 -1.43
CA GLY A 53 1.71 25.33 -0.18
C GLY A 53 2.74 26.16 0.57
N SER A 54 4.03 25.90 0.37
CA SER A 54 5.13 26.77 0.78
C SER A 54 4.98 28.20 0.20
N ALA A 55 4.50 28.31 -1.05
CA ALA A 55 4.24 29.61 -1.69
C ALA A 55 2.96 30.31 -1.17
N ILE A 56 2.09 29.59 -0.47
CA ILE A 56 0.79 30.09 0.06
C ILE A 56 0.87 30.35 1.58
N GLY A 57 2.02 30.08 2.22
CA GLY A 57 2.18 30.23 3.68
C GLY A 57 1.49 29.12 4.50
N ILE A 58 1.00 28.09 3.83
CA ILE A 58 0.35 26.93 4.45
C ILE A 58 1.41 25.84 4.66
N THR A 59 2.16 25.96 5.76
CA THR A 59 3.18 24.98 6.15
C THR A 59 2.60 24.03 7.21
N LEU A 60 2.10 22.87 6.79
CA LEU A 60 1.94 21.75 7.73
C LEU A 60 3.32 21.14 7.93
N GLY A 61 3.76 21.02 9.19
CA GLY A 61 5.06 20.43 9.50
C GLY A 61 5.17 19.03 8.90
N LEU A 62 6.29 18.77 8.21
CA LEU A 62 6.65 17.48 7.61
C LEU A 62 6.96 16.45 8.72
N ASN A 63 5.92 16.02 9.44
CA ASN A 63 5.96 14.97 10.43
C ASN A 63 5.28 13.72 9.86
N TRP A 64 5.80 12.56 10.23
CA TRP A 64 5.36 11.24 9.79
C TRP A 64 3.89 11.02 10.18
N ILE A 65 3.45 11.59 11.31
CA ILE A 65 2.05 11.60 11.77
C ILE A 65 1.15 12.36 10.78
N ASN A 66 1.53 13.59 10.39
CA ASN A 66 0.75 14.40 9.45
C ASN A 66 0.70 13.76 8.06
N ALA A 67 1.82 13.19 7.61
CA ALA A 67 1.89 12.45 6.36
C ALA A 67 1.01 11.19 6.36
N LEU A 68 0.91 10.48 7.49
CA LEU A 68 0.00 9.33 7.67
C LEU A 68 -1.46 9.75 7.61
N VAL A 69 -1.84 10.80 8.34
CA VAL A 69 -3.22 11.32 8.36
C VAL A 69 -3.64 11.77 6.97
N ILE A 70 -2.77 12.47 6.24
CA ILE A 70 -3.10 12.93 4.89
C ILE A 70 -3.00 11.77 3.87
N GLY A 71 -2.09 10.82 4.04
CA GLY A 71 -1.97 9.66 3.16
C GLY A 71 -3.18 8.71 3.26
N VAL A 72 -3.74 8.54 4.46
CA VAL A 72 -4.93 7.71 4.71
C VAL A 72 -6.21 8.45 4.35
N THR A 73 -6.30 9.74 4.70
CA THR A 73 -7.54 10.53 4.59
C THR A 73 -7.57 11.39 3.32
N GLY A 74 -6.49 11.46 2.54
CA GLY A 74 -6.39 12.25 1.31
C GLY A 74 -6.58 13.75 1.52
N PHE A 75 -7.24 14.39 0.54
CA PHE A 75 -7.62 15.80 0.60
C PHE A 75 -8.41 16.19 1.87
N PRO A 76 -9.39 15.39 2.37
CA PRO A 76 -10.04 15.71 3.64
C PRO A 76 -9.08 15.79 4.83
N GLY A 77 -8.03 14.96 4.88
CA GLY A 77 -7.02 15.00 5.96
C GLY A 77 -6.21 16.30 5.98
N LEU A 78 -5.93 16.87 4.80
CA LEU A 78 -5.29 18.18 4.69
C LEU A 78 -6.18 19.29 5.25
N VAL A 79 -7.46 19.29 4.86
CA VAL A 79 -8.44 20.27 5.33
C VAL A 79 -8.61 20.18 6.86
N LEU A 80 -8.64 18.97 7.42
CA LEU A 80 -8.76 18.75 8.86
C LEU A 80 -7.55 19.26 9.64
N LEU A 81 -6.34 18.94 9.19
CA LEU A 81 -5.10 19.41 9.85
C LEU A 81 -4.93 20.92 9.74
N LEU A 82 -5.35 21.51 8.61
CA LEU A 82 -5.40 22.95 8.44
C LEU A 82 -6.39 23.61 9.39
N LEU A 83 -7.61 23.08 9.48
CA LEU A 83 -8.61 23.56 10.42
C LEU A 83 -8.10 23.49 11.85
N ILE A 84 -7.48 22.38 12.25
CA ILE A 84 -6.90 22.25 13.59
C ILE A 84 -5.83 23.30 13.84
N LYS A 85 -4.90 23.54 12.90
CA LYS A 85 -3.81 24.53 13.05
C LYS A 85 -4.30 25.99 13.10
N TYR A 86 -5.43 26.30 12.47
CA TYR A 86 -5.97 27.66 12.44
C TYR A 86 -7.05 27.92 13.48
N LEU A 87 -7.73 26.88 13.99
CA LEU A 87 -8.74 26.99 15.05
C LEU A 87 -8.15 26.83 16.47
N PHE A 88 -7.02 26.15 16.60
CA PHE A 88 -6.29 25.93 17.86
C PHE A 88 -4.84 26.39 17.72
#